data_AF-A0A962KP56-F1
#
_entry.id   AF-A0A962KP56-F1
#
_cell.length_a   1.000
_cell.length_b   1.000
_cell.length_c   1.000
_cell.angle_alpha   90.00
_cell.angle_beta   90.00
_cell.angle_gamma   90.00
#
_symmetry.space_group_name_H-M   'P 1'
#
loop_
_entity.id
_entity.type
_entity.pdbx_description
1 polymer ?
#
loop_
_entity_poly.entity_id
_entity_poly.type
_entity_poly.pdbx_seq_one_letter_code
_entity_poly.pdbx_strand_id
1 'polypeptide(L)'
;MWPGGLSLVVALAVTLLSAPSPRAGELSLGGPPEDIVEAAIEDDIEDRVAEAAEEAAQEAAEEAVEERILSLGGAPIEQKVEDRIEETIEGSVLDQVEQDVEQDITESIAADVEDRVEEAVEDTIEQGMEDNLQQVVESSVEQAVEQSVEASVQDSVEDAVATGVEQAVVQNLEQGVEDSLEQGVENSLEQTVENSLEQTVENSLEQGVEHSLEQTVENSVEQGVQDSVEQGVETQVALAVEEQLENEVDEIIEGIESSFEVDEDRIHKDQWLVMAEPEVFDKLAQEGYLFATVTELPGMGMRLAEVAAPSSFDISRVRQGVIDIVGKERAEVDLNHIYTAGDSVDAPYSEGISPRAAISFPADIDAMSLRIGMIDSSVDTSHPSLRTASIHARSFTREDASTPNFHGTAIASIIAANTSDYLGLAPKAQVYAASVFERDAQRGEIASTVSLVRALDWLLSCGVDVVNISLAGPPNRLLEAALARAQKQGVMILAAAGNGGPMATPMYPAAYESVVAVTAVDALGKVFRLANRGKYLDLAAPGVSLLHARAGGGFAASSGTSFAVPFAAAAAARLRQLQPGGNALQILYESARDLGPPGRDEIYGYGLLSPSST
;
A
#
# COMPACT_ATOMS: atom_id res chain seq x y z
N MET A 1 28.29 8.40 -35.45
CA MET A 1 27.24 8.19 -34.43
C MET A 1 27.64 6.98 -33.60
N TRP A 2 28.38 7.25 -32.53
CA TRP A 2 28.77 6.31 -31.49
C TRP A 2 27.73 6.41 -30.36
N PRO A 3 26.81 5.46 -30.17
CA PRO A 3 25.82 5.53 -29.09
C PRO A 3 26.34 4.94 -27.76
N GLY A 4 27.54 4.34 -27.74
CA GLY A 4 28.07 3.62 -26.59
C GLY A 4 29.02 4.40 -25.67
N GLY A 5 29.64 5.48 -26.17
CA GLY A 5 30.67 6.22 -25.41
C GLY A 5 30.10 7.03 -24.23
N LEU A 6 28.95 7.66 -24.41
CA LEU A 6 28.31 8.47 -23.37
C LEU A 6 27.95 7.65 -22.12
N SER A 7 27.53 6.40 -22.32
CA SER A 7 27.10 5.51 -21.24
C SER A 7 28.28 5.02 -20.38
N LEU A 8 29.46 4.88 -20.98
CA LEU A 8 30.68 4.49 -20.27
C LEU A 8 31.26 5.65 -19.45
N VAL A 9 31.21 6.88 -19.98
CA VAL A 9 31.66 8.09 -19.29
C VAL A 9 30.78 8.41 -18.07
N VAL A 10 29.45 8.28 -18.20
CA VAL A 10 28.52 8.44 -17.06
C VAL A 10 28.73 7.34 -16.01
N ALA A 11 28.96 6.09 -16.43
CA ALA A 11 29.23 4.99 -15.49
C ALA A 11 30.57 5.15 -14.75
N LEU A 12 31.61 5.67 -15.40
CA LEU A 12 32.90 5.93 -14.75
C LEU A 12 32.83 7.10 -13.77
N ALA A 13 32.10 8.18 -14.13
CA ALA A 13 31.88 9.35 -13.26
C ALA A 13 31.16 8.97 -11.95
N VAL A 14 30.12 8.14 -12.03
CA VAL A 14 29.40 7.61 -10.84
C VAL A 14 30.31 6.74 -9.96
N THR A 15 31.27 6.03 -10.58
CA THR A 15 32.21 5.18 -9.85
C THR A 15 33.30 5.99 -9.14
N LEU A 16 33.74 7.11 -9.72
CA LEU A 16 34.71 8.04 -9.14
C LEU A 16 34.12 8.91 -8.01
N LEU A 17 32.84 9.30 -8.12
CA LEU A 17 32.05 9.96 -7.07
C LEU A 17 31.77 9.07 -5.84
N SER A 18 32.04 7.77 -5.94
CA SER A 18 31.88 6.79 -4.85
C SER A 18 33.17 6.55 -4.03
N ALA A 19 34.26 7.27 -4.32
CA ALA A 19 35.50 7.17 -3.55
C ALA A 19 35.38 7.88 -2.19
N PRO A 20 35.82 7.27 -1.07
CA PRO A 20 35.65 7.86 0.25
C PRO A 20 36.50 9.13 0.43
N SER A 21 35.86 10.24 0.80
CA SER A 21 36.53 11.50 1.16
C SER A 21 37.56 11.30 2.28
N PRO A 22 38.67 12.07 2.29
CA PRO A 22 39.71 11.91 3.29
C PRO A 22 39.20 12.33 4.67
N ARG A 23 39.54 11.54 5.70
CA ARG A 23 39.22 11.82 7.10
C ARG A 23 39.78 13.18 7.53
N ALA A 24 38.88 14.13 7.81
CA ALA A 24 39.21 15.28 8.66
C ALA A 24 39.12 14.85 10.13
N GLY A 25 40.29 14.50 10.70
CA GLY A 25 40.47 14.39 12.14
C GLY A 25 40.52 15.77 12.80
N GLU A 26 40.03 15.80 14.05
CA GLU A 26 40.20 16.83 15.09
C GLU A 26 41.09 18.04 14.75
N LEU A 27 40.51 19.25 14.73
CA LEU A 27 41.13 20.53 15.12
C LEU A 27 40.04 21.63 15.12
N SER A 28 39.57 22.06 16.29
CA SER A 28 39.88 23.36 16.92
C SER A 28 39.27 24.59 16.22
N LEU A 29 38.32 25.22 16.92
CA LEU A 29 37.76 26.54 16.67
C LEU A 29 38.83 27.54 16.21
N GLY A 30 38.81 27.91 14.93
CA GLY A 30 39.70 28.93 14.34
C GLY A 30 40.40 28.58 13.02
N GLY A 31 39.80 27.77 12.14
CA GLY A 31 40.23 27.58 10.75
C GLY A 31 39.80 28.74 9.83
N PRO A 32 40.35 28.86 8.60
CA PRO A 32 40.13 30.02 7.73
C PRO A 32 38.66 30.13 7.29
N PRO A 33 38.23 31.29 6.75
CA PRO A 33 36.87 31.49 6.24
C PRO A 33 36.47 30.38 5.27
N GLU A 34 35.19 29.96 5.30
CA GLU A 34 34.60 28.91 4.46
C GLU A 34 34.96 29.06 2.97
N ASP A 35 35.09 30.30 2.52
CA ASP A 35 35.50 30.70 1.17
C ASP A 35 36.85 30.09 0.70
N ILE A 36 37.74 29.70 1.64
CA ILE A 36 39.04 29.09 1.32
C ILE A 36 38.95 27.56 1.23
N VAL A 37 37.94 26.94 1.86
CA VAL A 37 37.75 25.49 1.84
C VAL A 37 36.94 25.06 0.61
N GLU A 38 35.94 25.84 0.21
CA GLU A 38 35.18 25.61 -1.02
C GLU A 38 36.06 25.70 -2.26
N ALA A 39 36.80 26.80 -2.43
CA ALA A 39 37.68 26.99 -3.58
C ALA A 39 38.77 25.91 -3.69
N ALA A 40 39.22 25.33 -2.57
CA ALA A 40 40.22 24.27 -2.57
C ALA A 40 39.65 22.88 -2.87
N ILE A 41 38.35 22.67 -2.67
CA ILE A 41 37.64 21.43 -3.01
C ILE A 41 37.20 21.47 -4.47
N GLU A 42 36.78 22.63 -4.95
CA GLU A 42 36.37 22.86 -6.33
C GLU A 42 37.54 22.65 -7.30
N ASP A 43 38.71 23.28 -7.03
CA ASP A 43 39.94 23.07 -7.81
C ASP A 43 40.40 21.59 -7.82
N ASP A 44 40.33 20.88 -6.68
CA ASP A 44 40.78 19.47 -6.58
C ASP A 44 39.83 18.50 -7.30
N ILE A 45 38.54 18.85 -7.42
CA ILE A 45 37.56 18.05 -8.15
C ILE A 45 37.67 18.32 -9.65
N GLU A 46 37.79 19.58 -10.07
CA GLU A 46 37.99 19.93 -11.48
C GLU A 46 39.25 19.27 -12.06
N ASP A 47 40.39 19.39 -11.37
CA ASP A 47 41.65 18.79 -11.84
C ASP A 47 41.54 17.27 -11.97
N ARG A 48 40.86 16.60 -11.01
CA ARG A 48 40.74 15.13 -11.00
C ARG A 48 39.72 14.61 -12.01
N VAL A 49 38.67 15.37 -12.28
CA VAL A 49 37.67 15.03 -13.32
C VAL A 49 38.24 15.27 -14.71
N ALA A 50 38.98 16.37 -14.90
CA ALA A 50 39.68 16.66 -16.16
C ALA A 50 40.72 15.58 -16.48
N GLU A 51 41.57 15.20 -15.51
CA GLU A 51 42.60 14.17 -15.71
C GLU A 51 41.96 12.79 -16.00
N ALA A 52 40.88 12.43 -15.30
CA ALA A 52 40.18 11.16 -15.53
C ALA A 52 39.43 11.12 -16.87
N ALA A 53 38.88 12.25 -17.32
CA ALA A 53 38.23 12.37 -18.62
C ALA A 53 39.24 12.29 -19.76
N GLU A 54 40.42 12.91 -19.59
CA GLU A 54 41.51 12.86 -20.56
C GLU A 54 42.08 11.43 -20.69
N GLU A 55 42.30 10.74 -19.57
CA GLU A 55 42.79 9.35 -19.56
C GLU A 55 41.78 8.37 -20.19
N ALA A 56 40.49 8.53 -19.89
CA ALA A 56 39.42 7.71 -20.48
C ALA A 56 39.22 7.98 -21.98
N ALA A 57 39.36 9.23 -22.42
CA ALA A 57 39.29 9.59 -23.84
C ALA A 57 40.49 9.02 -24.62
N GLN A 58 41.68 9.04 -24.01
CA GLN A 58 42.89 8.50 -24.61
C GLN A 58 42.85 6.98 -24.73
N GLU A 59 42.38 6.27 -23.70
CA GLU A 59 42.24 4.80 -23.71
C GLU A 59 41.19 4.33 -24.73
N ALA A 60 40.05 5.02 -24.83
CA ALA A 60 39.01 4.72 -25.82
C ALA A 60 39.47 5.01 -27.27
N ALA A 61 40.34 6.02 -27.46
CA ALA A 61 40.92 6.33 -28.75
C ALA A 61 41.97 5.29 -29.18
N GLU A 62 42.84 4.84 -28.27
CA GLU A 62 43.82 3.79 -28.55
C GLU A 62 43.14 2.45 -28.89
N GLU A 63 42.10 2.06 -28.15
CA GLU A 63 41.37 0.80 -28.37
C GLU A 63 40.64 0.80 -29.73
N ALA A 64 40.02 1.93 -30.09
CA ALA A 64 39.35 2.11 -31.38
C ALA A 64 40.33 2.14 -32.58
N VAL A 65 41.58 2.56 -32.35
CA VAL A 65 42.64 2.61 -33.36
C VAL A 65 43.31 1.24 -33.54
N GLU A 66 43.59 0.49 -32.47
CA GLU A 66 44.11 -0.89 -32.56
C GLU A 66 43.15 -1.81 -33.32
N GLU A 67 41.84 -1.71 -33.07
CA GLU A 67 40.82 -2.51 -33.75
C GLU A 67 40.74 -2.19 -35.26
N ARG A 68 41.00 -0.94 -35.63
CA ARG A 68 41.00 -0.48 -37.03
C ARG A 68 42.29 -0.82 -37.78
N ILE A 69 43.45 -0.72 -37.12
CA ILE A 69 44.78 -0.97 -37.71
C ILE A 69 45.00 -2.48 -37.97
N LEU A 70 44.46 -3.37 -37.14
CA LEU A 70 44.48 -4.83 -37.38
C LEU A 70 43.67 -5.26 -38.62
N SER A 71 42.75 -4.42 -39.11
CA SER A 71 41.91 -4.70 -40.28
C SER A 71 42.49 -4.24 -41.63
N LEU A 72 43.53 -3.39 -41.62
CA LEU A 72 44.07 -2.74 -42.80
C LEU A 72 45.59 -2.86 -42.83
N GLY A 73 46.08 -4.06 -43.18
CA GLY A 73 47.51 -4.29 -43.36
C GLY A 73 48.16 -3.31 -44.35
N GLY A 74 49.03 -2.44 -43.84
CA GLY A 74 49.95 -1.63 -44.64
C GLY A 74 50.23 -0.24 -44.08
N ALA A 75 51.33 -0.10 -43.32
CA ALA A 75 51.99 1.19 -43.08
C ALA A 75 52.37 1.82 -44.43
N PRO A 76 51.78 2.96 -44.84
CA PRO A 76 52.22 4.28 -44.38
C PRO A 76 51.08 5.34 -44.39
N ILE A 77 50.04 5.15 -43.58
CA ILE A 77 48.90 6.09 -43.44
C ILE A 77 48.82 6.72 -42.04
N GLU A 78 49.46 6.12 -41.03
CA GLU A 78 49.42 6.54 -39.61
C GLU A 78 49.67 8.04 -39.43
N GLN A 79 50.79 8.56 -39.95
CA GLN A 79 51.20 9.94 -39.66
C GLN A 79 50.32 11.03 -40.30
N LYS A 80 49.52 10.69 -41.33
CA LYS A 80 48.60 11.65 -41.96
C LYS A 80 47.20 11.65 -41.35
N VAL A 81 46.89 10.61 -40.59
CA VAL A 81 45.61 10.44 -39.92
C VAL A 81 45.73 10.99 -38.50
N GLU A 82 46.86 10.80 -37.82
CA GLU A 82 47.16 11.46 -36.52
C GLU A 82 47.05 12.99 -36.63
N ASP A 83 47.85 13.63 -37.49
CA ASP A 83 47.88 15.10 -37.61
C ASP A 83 46.49 15.72 -37.89
N ARG A 84 45.61 14.99 -38.59
CA ARG A 84 44.28 15.50 -38.99
C ARG A 84 43.19 15.21 -37.98
N ILE A 85 43.41 14.23 -37.10
CA ILE A 85 42.51 13.92 -35.99
C ILE A 85 42.83 14.85 -34.82
N GLU A 86 44.11 15.12 -34.55
CA GLU A 86 44.56 16.09 -33.52
C GLU A 86 43.92 17.47 -33.75
N GLU A 87 44.01 18.00 -34.98
CA GLU A 87 43.42 19.31 -35.34
C GLU A 87 41.88 19.34 -35.27
N THR A 88 41.21 18.19 -35.38
CA THR A 88 39.73 18.11 -35.32
C THR A 88 39.21 17.92 -33.88
N ILE A 89 39.97 17.24 -33.03
CA ILE A 89 39.63 17.03 -31.62
C ILE A 89 39.90 18.31 -30.82
N GLU A 90 41.07 18.93 -30.99
CA GLU A 90 41.43 20.16 -30.28
C GLU A 90 40.53 21.34 -30.67
N GLY A 91 40.12 21.47 -31.93
CA GLY A 91 39.41 22.65 -32.41
C GLY A 91 37.88 22.58 -32.40
N SER A 92 37.26 21.45 -32.03
CA SER A 92 35.80 21.31 -32.17
C SER A 92 35.12 20.42 -31.13
N VAL A 93 35.86 19.53 -30.46
CA VAL A 93 35.28 18.68 -29.41
C VAL A 93 35.60 19.25 -28.04
N LEU A 94 36.84 19.73 -27.82
CA LEU A 94 37.23 20.38 -26.56
C LEU A 94 36.41 21.64 -26.31
N ASP A 95 36.36 22.59 -27.24
CA ASP A 95 35.58 23.83 -27.08
C ASP A 95 34.08 23.60 -26.86
N GLN A 96 33.50 22.52 -27.41
CA GLN A 96 32.07 22.21 -27.24
C GLN A 96 31.80 21.52 -25.90
N VAL A 97 32.69 20.64 -25.45
CA VAL A 97 32.56 19.96 -24.15
C VAL A 97 32.83 20.93 -23.00
N GLU A 98 33.80 21.84 -23.14
CA GLU A 98 34.05 22.88 -22.14
C GLU A 98 32.80 23.76 -21.96
N GLN A 99 32.18 24.18 -23.06
CA GLN A 99 30.99 25.03 -23.04
C GLN A 99 29.73 24.32 -22.51
N ASP A 100 29.55 23.03 -22.83
CA ASP A 100 28.39 22.25 -22.36
C ASP A 100 28.54 21.84 -20.88
N VAL A 101 29.78 21.64 -20.38
CA VAL A 101 30.04 21.30 -18.96
C VAL A 101 29.95 22.53 -18.05
N GLU A 102 30.51 23.67 -18.46
CA GLU A 102 30.46 24.92 -17.66
C GLU A 102 29.01 25.44 -17.51
N GLN A 103 28.16 25.21 -18.51
CA GLN A 103 26.79 25.74 -18.52
C GLN A 103 25.78 24.83 -17.81
N ASP A 104 25.84 23.51 -18.00
CA ASP A 104 24.80 22.61 -17.49
C ASP A 104 25.08 22.07 -16.08
N ILE A 105 26.35 21.86 -15.70
CA ILE A 105 26.69 21.23 -14.41
C ILE A 105 26.80 22.28 -13.30
N THR A 106 27.45 23.42 -13.58
CA THR A 106 27.71 24.45 -12.57
C THR A 106 26.43 25.20 -12.17
N GLU A 107 25.50 25.47 -13.10
CA GLU A 107 24.20 26.09 -12.75
C GLU A 107 23.22 25.09 -12.10
N SER A 108 23.24 23.80 -12.47
CA SER A 108 22.32 22.79 -11.92
C SER A 108 22.71 22.32 -10.51
N ILE A 109 24.00 22.14 -10.22
CA ILE A 109 24.43 21.60 -8.92
C ILE A 109 24.48 22.72 -7.86
N ALA A 110 24.86 23.94 -8.25
CA ALA A 110 24.87 25.06 -7.32
C ALA A 110 23.46 25.39 -6.80
N ALA A 111 22.44 25.37 -7.67
CA ALA A 111 21.04 25.57 -7.26
C ALA A 111 20.49 24.39 -6.42
N ASP A 112 20.78 23.15 -6.80
CA ASP A 112 20.30 21.95 -6.09
C ASP A 112 20.90 21.80 -4.68
N VAL A 113 22.12 22.29 -4.44
CA VAL A 113 22.76 22.19 -3.12
C VAL A 113 22.36 23.36 -2.21
N GLU A 114 22.18 24.56 -2.77
CA GLU A 114 21.82 25.75 -1.99
C GLU A 114 20.37 25.66 -1.48
N ASP A 115 19.41 25.26 -2.31
CA ASP A 115 18.00 25.12 -1.91
C ASP A 115 17.76 23.92 -0.97
N ARG A 116 18.46 22.78 -1.19
CA ARG A 116 18.27 21.57 -0.34
C ARG A 116 18.89 21.68 1.04
N VAL A 117 19.86 22.58 1.23
CA VAL A 117 20.45 22.85 2.55
C VAL A 117 19.64 23.92 3.29
N GLU A 118 19.06 24.90 2.60
CA GLU A 118 18.13 25.87 3.23
C GLU A 118 16.82 25.19 3.67
N GLU A 119 16.18 24.36 2.84
CA GLU A 119 14.89 23.73 3.19
C GLU A 119 15.04 22.67 4.31
N ALA A 120 16.15 21.91 4.35
CA ALA A 120 16.39 20.93 5.41
C ALA A 120 16.64 21.59 6.79
N VAL A 121 17.12 22.83 6.82
CA VAL A 121 17.39 23.59 8.05
C VAL A 121 16.14 24.36 8.50
N GLU A 122 15.32 24.87 7.58
CA GLU A 122 14.05 25.54 7.93
C GLU A 122 12.99 24.53 8.42
N ASP A 123 12.81 23.37 7.79
CA ASP A 123 11.82 22.38 8.22
C ASP A 123 12.12 21.76 9.60
N THR A 124 13.41 21.59 9.94
CA THR A 124 13.79 20.96 11.21
C THR A 124 13.62 21.89 12.41
N ILE A 125 13.70 23.21 12.20
CA ILE A 125 13.63 24.21 13.28
C ILE A 125 12.21 24.76 13.43
N GLU A 126 11.44 24.98 12.35
CA GLU A 126 10.07 25.48 12.45
C GLU A 126 9.06 24.39 12.88
N GLN A 127 9.11 23.17 12.33
CA GLN A 127 8.19 22.09 12.76
C GLN A 127 8.49 21.56 14.17
N GLY A 128 9.73 21.67 14.65
CA GLY A 128 10.11 21.20 16.00
C GLY A 128 9.64 22.10 17.15
N MET A 129 9.49 23.40 16.89
CA MET A 129 9.10 24.40 17.90
C MET A 129 7.60 24.72 17.90
N GLU A 130 6.90 24.67 16.76
CA GLU A 130 5.46 24.95 16.71
C GLU A 130 4.60 23.81 17.27
N ASP A 131 4.91 22.55 16.95
CA ASP A 131 4.10 21.40 17.38
C ASP A 131 4.16 21.16 18.91
N ASN A 132 5.30 21.43 19.55
CA ASN A 132 5.45 21.23 21.00
C ASN A 132 4.86 22.39 21.82
N LEU A 133 4.78 23.60 21.27
CA LEU A 133 4.21 24.74 21.98
C LEU A 133 2.67 24.77 21.86
N GLN A 134 2.13 24.36 20.71
CA GLN A 134 0.68 24.35 20.48
C GLN A 134 -0.01 23.21 21.23
N GLN A 135 0.58 22.01 21.29
CA GLN A 135 -0.03 20.85 21.96
C GLN A 135 -0.05 20.95 23.51
N VAL A 136 0.92 21.67 24.10
CA VAL A 136 0.96 21.90 25.56
C VAL A 136 -0.01 23.01 25.98
N VAL A 137 -0.24 24.01 25.13
CA VAL A 137 -1.11 25.17 25.44
C VAL A 137 -2.58 24.86 25.18
N GLU A 138 -2.94 24.20 24.07
CA GLU A 138 -4.34 23.90 23.75
C GLU A 138 -4.93 22.84 24.68
N SER A 139 -4.24 21.72 24.94
CA SER A 139 -4.83 20.67 25.78
C SER A 139 -4.89 21.01 27.27
N SER A 140 -3.98 21.86 27.78
CA SER A 140 -3.94 22.19 29.22
C SER A 140 -4.89 23.32 29.61
N VAL A 141 -5.13 24.29 28.71
CA VAL A 141 -5.97 25.46 29.00
C VAL A 141 -7.44 25.18 28.70
N GLU A 142 -7.77 24.51 27.59
CA GLU A 142 -9.18 24.20 27.29
C GLU A 142 -9.76 23.22 28.31
N GLN A 143 -9.06 22.13 28.66
CA GLN A 143 -9.60 21.17 29.65
C GLN A 143 -9.74 21.76 31.07
N ALA A 144 -8.88 22.71 31.46
CA ALA A 144 -8.98 23.35 32.77
C ALA A 144 -10.08 24.42 32.85
N VAL A 145 -10.35 25.11 31.74
CA VAL A 145 -11.39 26.14 31.66
C VAL A 145 -12.77 25.50 31.49
N GLU A 146 -12.91 24.50 30.62
CA GLU A 146 -14.21 23.88 30.35
C GLU A 146 -14.76 23.13 31.57
N GLN A 147 -13.91 22.40 32.31
CA GLN A 147 -14.34 21.70 33.53
C GLN A 147 -14.60 22.62 34.74
N SER A 148 -14.00 23.82 34.80
CA SER A 148 -14.22 24.73 35.94
C SER A 148 -15.38 25.69 35.74
N VAL A 149 -15.67 26.08 34.49
CA VAL A 149 -16.71 27.06 34.16
C VAL A 149 -18.09 26.41 34.04
N GLU A 150 -18.23 25.23 33.41
CA GLU A 150 -19.54 24.55 33.33
C GLU A 150 -20.00 24.04 34.70
N ALA A 151 -19.10 23.49 35.52
CA ALA A 151 -19.45 22.98 36.84
C ALA A 151 -19.78 24.09 37.87
N SER A 152 -19.24 25.30 37.72
CA SER A 152 -19.48 26.39 38.68
C SER A 152 -20.72 27.24 38.32
N VAL A 153 -21.01 27.40 37.03
CA VAL A 153 -22.08 28.30 36.56
C VAL A 153 -23.44 27.59 36.53
N GLN A 154 -23.48 26.29 36.24
CA GLN A 154 -24.76 25.60 36.10
C GLN A 154 -25.42 25.25 37.45
N ASP A 155 -24.64 24.90 38.48
CA ASP A 155 -25.20 24.57 39.82
C ASP A 155 -25.50 25.81 40.68
N SER A 156 -24.85 26.95 40.44
CA SER A 156 -25.01 28.14 41.31
C SER A 156 -26.13 29.10 40.85
N VAL A 157 -26.54 29.05 39.58
CA VAL A 157 -27.49 30.02 39.01
C VAL A 157 -28.92 29.49 38.98
N GLU A 158 -29.14 28.19 38.79
CA GLU A 158 -30.51 27.64 38.80
C GLU A 158 -31.13 27.60 40.22
N ASP A 159 -30.34 27.36 41.28
CA ASP A 159 -30.85 27.33 42.66
C ASP A 159 -31.08 28.73 43.27
N ALA A 160 -30.31 29.74 42.84
CA ALA A 160 -30.41 31.11 43.37
C ALA A 160 -31.61 31.89 42.78
N VAL A 161 -31.99 31.62 41.53
CA VAL A 161 -33.09 32.32 40.85
C VAL A 161 -34.45 31.71 41.20
N ALA A 162 -34.53 30.39 41.41
CA ALA A 162 -35.79 29.72 41.75
C ALA A 162 -36.33 30.06 43.15
N THR A 163 -35.45 30.39 44.12
CA THR A 163 -35.87 30.66 45.50
C THR A 163 -36.11 32.16 45.78
N GLY A 164 -35.46 33.07 45.05
CA GLY A 164 -35.51 34.52 45.31
C GLY A 164 -36.73 35.25 44.71
N VAL A 165 -37.28 34.75 43.61
CA VAL A 165 -38.35 35.44 42.87
C VAL A 165 -39.73 35.19 43.50
N GLU A 166 -39.97 34.05 44.13
CA GLU A 166 -41.28 33.74 44.74
C GLU A 166 -41.52 34.39 46.13
N GLN A 167 -40.49 34.91 46.81
CA GLN A 167 -40.65 35.57 48.11
C GLN A 167 -40.69 37.11 48.07
N ALA A 168 -40.20 37.75 47.02
CA ALA A 168 -40.16 39.22 46.94
C ALA A 168 -41.38 39.84 46.24
N VAL A 169 -42.00 39.12 45.29
CA VAL A 169 -43.05 39.66 44.41
C VAL A 169 -44.45 39.59 45.03
N VAL A 170 -44.72 38.64 45.94
CA VAL A 170 -46.08 38.40 46.46
C VAL A 170 -46.42 39.24 47.71
N GLN A 171 -45.44 39.84 48.42
CA GLN A 171 -45.72 40.59 49.66
C GLN A 171 -45.70 42.12 49.57
N ASN A 172 -45.23 42.73 48.48
CA ASN A 172 -45.18 44.20 48.35
C ASN A 172 -46.08 44.77 47.24
N LEU A 173 -46.72 43.92 46.43
CA LEU A 173 -47.59 44.35 45.34
C LEU A 173 -49.06 44.57 45.74
N GLU A 174 -49.49 44.18 46.95
CA GLU A 174 -50.93 44.22 47.35
C GLU A 174 -51.30 45.34 48.35
N GLN A 175 -50.40 46.25 48.75
CA GLN A 175 -50.75 47.23 49.81
C GLN A 175 -50.32 48.69 49.58
N GLY A 176 -49.70 49.02 48.43
CA GLY A 176 -49.20 50.38 48.18
C GLY A 176 -49.70 51.06 46.91
N VAL A 177 -50.35 50.32 46.00
CA VAL A 177 -50.62 50.79 44.63
C VAL A 177 -52.08 51.21 44.42
N GLU A 178 -53.02 50.74 45.24
CA GLU A 178 -54.46 50.97 44.97
C GLU A 178 -54.96 52.39 45.30
N ASP A 179 -54.32 53.13 46.22
CA ASP A 179 -54.94 54.38 46.74
C ASP A 179 -54.25 55.69 46.31
N SER A 180 -53.13 55.67 45.57
CA SER A 180 -52.35 56.90 45.31
C SER A 180 -51.95 57.17 43.86
N LEU A 181 -52.22 56.28 42.90
CA LEU A 181 -51.86 56.52 41.50
C LEU A 181 -53.05 56.82 40.57
N GLU A 182 -54.28 56.48 40.97
CA GLU A 182 -55.47 56.55 40.11
C GLU A 182 -56.01 57.98 39.87
N GLN A 183 -55.44 59.02 40.49
CA GLN A 183 -55.92 60.42 40.30
C GLN A 183 -54.85 61.43 39.87
N GLY A 184 -53.57 61.07 39.91
CA GLY A 184 -52.47 62.00 39.59
C GLY A 184 -51.79 61.74 38.24
N VAL A 185 -51.78 60.49 37.77
CA VAL A 185 -50.89 60.10 36.66
C VAL A 185 -51.62 60.09 35.31
N GLU A 186 -52.89 59.68 35.23
CA GLU A 186 -53.60 59.60 33.94
C GLU A 186 -53.65 60.94 33.19
N ASN A 187 -53.85 62.07 33.87
CA ASN A 187 -54.01 63.36 33.19
C ASN A 187 -52.69 64.08 32.83
N SER A 188 -51.54 63.66 33.36
CA SER A 188 -50.23 64.28 33.04
C SER A 188 -49.31 63.36 32.24
N LEU A 189 -49.55 62.04 32.29
CA LEU A 189 -48.76 61.06 31.55
C LEU A 189 -49.19 60.97 30.07
N GLU A 190 -50.48 61.02 29.73
CA GLU A 190 -50.92 60.96 28.33
C GLU A 190 -50.38 62.14 27.50
N GLN A 191 -50.40 63.37 28.03
CA GLN A 191 -49.98 64.55 27.26
C GLN A 191 -48.46 64.66 27.07
N THR A 192 -47.68 64.14 28.03
CA THR A 192 -46.21 64.20 28.00
C THR A 192 -45.60 63.01 27.26
N VAL A 193 -46.18 61.81 27.43
CA VAL A 193 -45.66 60.58 26.83
C VAL A 193 -45.99 60.51 25.34
N GLU A 194 -47.20 60.84 24.87
CA GLU A 194 -47.46 60.79 23.41
C GLU A 194 -46.57 61.78 22.66
N ASN A 195 -46.51 63.04 23.10
CA ASN A 195 -45.80 64.07 22.33
C ASN A 195 -44.27 64.00 22.46
N SER A 196 -43.72 63.52 23.58
CA SER A 196 -42.25 63.46 23.75
C SER A 196 -41.66 62.10 23.36
N LEU A 197 -42.43 61.01 23.47
CA LEU A 197 -41.96 59.68 23.09
C LEU A 197 -42.06 59.46 21.56
N GLU A 198 -43.12 59.92 20.88
CA GLU A 198 -43.15 59.85 19.40
C GLU A 198 -42.05 60.71 18.78
N GLN A 199 -41.92 61.96 19.19
CA GLN A 199 -40.94 62.85 18.56
C GLN A 199 -39.47 62.45 18.81
N THR A 200 -39.17 61.85 19.97
CA THR A 200 -37.80 61.44 20.30
C THR A 200 -37.47 60.06 19.73
N VAL A 201 -38.39 59.10 19.80
CA VAL A 201 -38.14 57.74 19.29
C VAL A 201 -38.15 57.73 17.76
N GLU A 202 -39.09 58.42 17.12
CA GLU A 202 -39.16 58.42 15.65
C GLU A 202 -37.95 59.17 15.05
N ASN A 203 -37.61 60.36 15.55
CA ASN A 203 -36.47 61.11 14.97
C ASN A 203 -35.09 60.57 15.36
N SER A 204 -34.92 60.00 16.56
CA SER A 204 -33.59 59.55 17.03
C SER A 204 -33.30 58.10 16.63
N LEU A 205 -34.31 57.24 16.57
CA LEU A 205 -34.12 55.84 16.21
C LEU A 205 -34.10 55.66 14.68
N GLU A 206 -34.93 56.40 13.93
CA GLU A 206 -34.98 56.28 12.46
C GLU A 206 -33.75 56.93 11.82
N GLN A 207 -33.39 58.18 12.17
CA GLN A 207 -32.21 58.83 11.57
C GLN A 207 -30.87 58.32 12.13
N GLY A 208 -30.83 57.89 13.39
CA GLY A 208 -29.59 57.46 14.05
C GLY A 208 -29.20 56.02 13.70
N VAL A 209 -30.18 55.11 13.69
CA VAL A 209 -29.93 53.69 13.42
C VAL A 209 -29.89 53.44 11.93
N GLU A 210 -30.83 53.95 11.13
CA GLU A 210 -30.85 53.69 9.67
C GLU A 210 -29.60 54.26 8.99
N HIS A 211 -29.23 55.51 9.30
CA HIS A 211 -28.07 56.14 8.66
C HIS A 211 -26.72 55.57 9.11
N SER A 212 -26.60 55.14 10.37
CA SER A 212 -25.35 54.55 10.87
C SER A 212 -25.21 53.07 10.47
N LEU A 213 -26.31 52.31 10.43
CA LEU A 213 -26.28 50.92 9.96
C LEU A 213 -26.04 50.87 8.46
N GLU A 214 -26.74 51.68 7.65
CA GLU A 214 -26.50 51.69 6.19
C GLU A 214 -25.08 52.12 5.87
N GLN A 215 -24.58 53.25 6.40
CA GLN A 215 -23.22 53.67 6.08
C GLN A 215 -22.13 52.72 6.60
N THR A 216 -22.32 52.08 7.76
CA THR A 216 -21.31 51.17 8.29
C THR A 216 -21.35 49.82 7.58
N VAL A 217 -22.54 49.27 7.33
CA VAL A 217 -22.70 47.97 6.66
C VAL A 217 -22.33 48.08 5.18
N GLU A 218 -22.79 49.11 4.48
CA GLU A 218 -22.54 49.28 3.03
C GLU A 218 -21.06 49.62 2.77
N ASN A 219 -20.41 50.47 3.59
CA ASN A 219 -18.99 50.77 3.36
C ASN A 219 -18.02 49.72 3.92
N SER A 220 -18.38 49.00 5.00
CA SER A 220 -17.44 48.05 5.63
C SER A 220 -17.62 46.62 5.13
N VAL A 221 -18.85 46.19 4.86
CA VAL A 221 -19.13 44.82 4.40
C VAL A 221 -19.00 44.74 2.89
N GLU A 222 -19.51 45.71 2.12
CA GLU A 222 -19.47 45.62 0.66
C GLU A 222 -18.05 45.83 0.11
N GLN A 223 -17.30 46.85 0.55
CA GLN A 223 -15.91 47.02 0.12
C GLN A 223 -14.96 45.98 0.75
N GLY A 224 -15.15 45.63 2.03
CA GLY A 224 -14.27 44.67 2.71
C GLY A 224 -14.42 43.24 2.20
N VAL A 225 -15.65 42.79 1.93
CA VAL A 225 -15.92 41.44 1.42
C VAL A 225 -15.64 41.36 -0.08
N GLN A 226 -15.98 42.38 -0.86
CA GLN A 226 -15.74 42.32 -2.31
C GLN A 226 -14.24 42.36 -2.65
N ASP A 227 -13.45 43.24 -2.00
CA ASP A 227 -12.01 43.30 -2.29
C ASP A 227 -11.25 42.08 -1.76
N SER A 228 -11.67 41.49 -0.62
CA SER A 228 -11.01 40.33 -0.03
C SER A 228 -11.40 39.00 -0.70
N VAL A 229 -12.64 38.87 -1.15
CA VAL A 229 -13.14 37.62 -1.79
C VAL A 229 -12.77 37.60 -3.28
N GLU A 230 -12.83 38.72 -3.98
CA GLU A 230 -12.59 38.78 -5.44
C GLU A 230 -11.08 38.68 -5.77
N GLN A 231 -10.17 39.19 -4.93
CA GLN A 231 -8.72 38.99 -5.12
C GLN A 231 -8.17 37.70 -4.50
N GLY A 232 -8.73 37.26 -3.36
CA GLY A 232 -8.24 36.08 -2.64
C GLY A 232 -8.74 34.75 -3.23
N VAL A 233 -10.03 34.65 -3.56
CA VAL A 233 -10.63 33.36 -3.94
C VAL A 233 -10.41 33.05 -5.41
N GLU A 234 -10.48 34.03 -6.31
CA GLU A 234 -10.37 33.76 -7.76
C GLU A 234 -8.92 33.44 -8.18
N THR A 235 -7.91 34.00 -7.51
CA THR A 235 -6.49 33.74 -7.83
C THR A 235 -5.94 32.54 -7.06
N GLN A 236 -6.27 32.37 -5.77
CA GLN A 236 -5.73 31.24 -4.99
C GLN A 236 -6.50 29.94 -5.22
N VAL A 237 -7.82 29.97 -5.44
CA VAL A 237 -8.57 28.73 -5.71
C VAL A 237 -8.39 28.27 -7.15
N ALA A 238 -8.25 29.18 -8.12
CA ALA A 238 -7.99 28.75 -9.50
C ALA A 238 -6.59 28.13 -9.66
N LEU A 239 -5.54 28.73 -9.06
CA LEU A 239 -4.19 28.18 -9.11
C LEU A 239 -4.03 26.95 -8.22
N ALA A 240 -4.57 26.94 -6.99
CA ALA A 240 -4.46 25.76 -6.13
C ALA A 240 -5.31 24.58 -6.65
N VAL A 241 -6.45 24.81 -7.31
CA VAL A 241 -7.24 23.72 -7.89
C VAL A 241 -6.63 23.22 -9.20
N GLU A 242 -6.02 24.07 -10.04
CA GLU A 242 -5.30 23.60 -11.24
C GLU A 242 -3.99 22.88 -10.86
N GLU A 243 -3.21 23.38 -9.90
CA GLU A 243 -1.97 22.75 -9.44
C GLU A 243 -2.22 21.48 -8.61
N GLN A 244 -3.30 21.44 -7.80
CA GLN A 244 -3.71 20.23 -7.09
C GLN A 244 -4.34 19.19 -8.03
N LEU A 245 -5.02 19.59 -9.11
CA LEU A 245 -5.48 18.65 -10.14
C LEU A 245 -4.34 18.16 -11.04
N GLU A 246 -3.34 18.97 -11.36
CA GLU A 246 -2.17 18.51 -12.11
C GLU A 246 -1.28 17.60 -11.26
N ASN A 247 -1.04 17.93 -9.98
CA ASN A 247 -0.30 17.06 -9.07
C ASN A 247 -1.07 15.80 -8.64
N GLU A 248 -2.40 15.84 -8.44
CA GLU A 248 -3.19 14.62 -8.20
C GLU A 248 -3.30 13.78 -9.48
N VAL A 249 -3.33 14.39 -10.67
CA VAL A 249 -3.30 13.64 -11.94
C VAL A 249 -1.92 13.05 -12.17
N ASP A 250 -0.84 13.74 -11.84
CA ASP A 250 0.53 13.24 -11.96
C ASP A 250 0.88 12.25 -10.85
N GLU A 251 0.33 12.33 -9.63
CA GLU A 251 0.40 11.28 -8.60
C GLU A 251 -0.51 10.09 -8.93
N ILE A 252 -1.65 10.30 -9.58
CA ILE A 252 -2.47 9.19 -10.10
C ILE A 252 -1.77 8.56 -11.30
N ILE A 253 -1.07 9.33 -12.15
CA ILE A 253 -0.28 8.82 -13.26
C ILE A 253 0.98 8.12 -12.73
N GLU A 254 1.72 8.66 -11.76
CA GLU A 254 2.86 8.02 -11.10
C GLU A 254 2.42 6.85 -10.19
N GLY A 255 1.22 6.90 -9.61
CA GLY A 255 0.60 5.81 -8.88
C GLY A 255 0.11 4.70 -9.81
N ILE A 256 -0.36 5.07 -11.01
CA ILE A 256 -0.68 4.15 -12.10
C ILE A 256 0.62 3.61 -12.71
N GLU A 257 1.66 4.43 -12.89
CA GLU A 257 2.95 4.10 -13.48
C GLU A 257 3.84 3.31 -12.53
N SER A 258 3.76 3.52 -11.21
CA SER A 258 4.35 2.66 -10.17
C SER A 258 3.53 1.40 -9.91
N SER A 259 2.20 1.42 -10.13
CA SER A 259 1.40 0.19 -10.27
C SER A 259 1.67 -0.55 -11.60
N PHE A 260 2.28 0.15 -12.57
CA PHE A 260 2.79 -0.36 -13.83
C PHE A 260 4.31 -0.47 -13.90
N GLU A 261 5.05 -0.19 -12.81
CA GLU A 261 6.25 -0.91 -12.42
C GLU A 261 5.80 -2.33 -12.02
N VAL A 262 5.12 -2.96 -12.97
CA VAL A 262 5.32 -4.34 -13.29
C VAL A 262 6.82 -4.52 -13.24
N ASP A 263 7.28 -5.04 -12.11
CA ASP A 263 8.55 -5.73 -12.01
C ASP A 263 8.64 -6.58 -13.28
N GLU A 264 9.39 -6.10 -14.29
CA GLU A 264 9.32 -6.63 -15.65
C GLU A 264 9.73 -8.11 -15.68
N ASP A 265 10.39 -8.54 -14.59
CA ASP A 265 10.74 -9.90 -14.29
C ASP A 265 9.61 -10.77 -13.74
N ARG A 266 8.41 -10.24 -13.50
CA ARG A 266 7.26 -10.97 -12.95
C ARG A 266 6.13 -11.17 -13.94
N ILE A 267 6.35 -10.92 -15.23
CA ILE A 267 5.38 -11.18 -16.29
C ILE A 267 6.00 -11.98 -17.44
N HIS A 268 5.23 -12.92 -17.98
CA HIS A 268 5.52 -13.50 -19.29
C HIS A 268 5.01 -12.56 -20.40
N LYS A 269 5.85 -11.64 -20.88
CA LYS A 269 5.47 -10.54 -21.80
C LYS A 269 4.86 -10.98 -23.14
N ASP A 270 5.10 -12.23 -23.57
CA ASP A 270 4.57 -12.78 -24.82
C ASP A 270 3.32 -13.67 -24.64
N GLN A 271 2.79 -13.79 -23.42
CA GLN A 271 1.64 -14.64 -23.09
C GLN A 271 0.56 -13.87 -22.33
N TRP A 272 -0.57 -13.67 -22.98
CA TRP A 272 -1.77 -13.13 -22.36
C TRP A 272 -2.86 -14.18 -22.28
N LEU A 273 -3.74 -13.98 -21.31
CA LEU A 273 -4.74 -14.95 -20.89
C LEU A 273 -6.13 -14.40 -21.13
N VAL A 274 -7.01 -15.24 -21.66
CA VAL A 274 -8.43 -14.96 -21.81
C VAL A 274 -9.20 -16.02 -21.04
N MET A 275 -9.93 -15.62 -20.00
CA MET A 275 -10.85 -16.50 -19.29
C MET A 275 -12.28 -16.08 -19.60
N ALA A 276 -13.04 -16.95 -20.27
CA ALA A 276 -14.40 -16.63 -20.69
C ALA A 276 -15.32 -17.86 -20.70
N GLU A 277 -16.63 -17.63 -20.78
CA GLU A 277 -17.60 -18.71 -20.96
C GLU A 277 -17.38 -19.46 -22.29
N PRO A 278 -17.74 -20.76 -22.39
CA PRO A 278 -17.52 -21.53 -23.61
C PRO A 278 -18.07 -20.88 -24.90
N GLU A 279 -19.26 -20.28 -24.84
CA GLU A 279 -19.91 -19.60 -25.98
C GLU A 279 -19.18 -18.34 -26.44
N VAL A 280 -18.43 -17.68 -25.54
CA VAL A 280 -17.65 -16.48 -25.87
C VAL A 280 -16.51 -16.84 -26.83
N PHE A 281 -15.87 -17.99 -26.64
CA PHE A 281 -14.81 -18.45 -27.53
C PHE A 281 -15.30 -18.66 -28.96
N ASP A 282 -16.54 -19.15 -29.14
CA ASP A 282 -17.14 -19.31 -30.46
C ASP A 282 -17.39 -17.97 -31.17
N LYS A 283 -17.76 -16.93 -30.41
CA LYS A 283 -17.93 -15.56 -30.92
C LYS A 283 -16.58 -14.93 -31.26
N LEU A 284 -15.60 -15.04 -30.38
CA LEU A 284 -14.25 -14.52 -30.63
C LEU A 284 -13.61 -15.19 -31.85
N ALA A 285 -13.81 -16.49 -32.05
CA ALA A 285 -13.36 -17.17 -33.26
C ALA A 285 -14.03 -16.64 -34.55
N GLN A 286 -15.31 -16.24 -34.49
CA GLN A 286 -16.02 -15.62 -35.62
C GLN A 286 -15.47 -14.23 -35.97
N GLU A 287 -15.02 -13.48 -34.96
CA GLU A 287 -14.36 -12.18 -35.11
C GLU A 287 -12.85 -12.31 -35.48
N GLY A 288 -12.36 -13.54 -35.67
CA GLY A 288 -11.00 -13.81 -36.17
C GLY A 288 -9.93 -13.97 -35.10
N TYR A 289 -10.29 -14.04 -33.82
CA TYR A 289 -9.32 -14.33 -32.75
C TYR A 289 -8.90 -15.81 -32.80
N LEU A 290 -7.59 -16.04 -32.73
CA LEU A 290 -6.99 -17.38 -32.71
C LEU A 290 -6.34 -17.65 -31.35
N PHE A 291 -6.64 -18.81 -30.77
CA PHE A 291 -6.14 -19.22 -29.45
C PHE A 291 -5.14 -20.37 -29.62
N ALA A 292 -3.96 -20.26 -29.00
CA ALA A 292 -2.91 -21.26 -29.14
C ALA A 292 -3.21 -22.52 -28.32
N THR A 293 -3.64 -22.33 -27.07
CA THR A 293 -4.05 -23.40 -26.16
C THR A 293 -5.32 -22.98 -25.45
N VAL A 294 -6.33 -23.85 -25.42
CA VAL A 294 -7.59 -23.64 -24.68
C VAL A 294 -7.76 -24.77 -23.68
N THR A 295 -7.97 -24.43 -22.42
CA THR A 295 -8.20 -25.34 -21.30
C THR A 295 -9.64 -25.19 -20.81
N GLU A 296 -10.36 -26.30 -20.70
CA GLU A 296 -11.67 -26.31 -20.05
C GLU A 296 -11.49 -26.17 -18.52
N LEU A 297 -12.28 -25.30 -17.91
CA LEU A 297 -12.35 -25.07 -16.46
C LEU A 297 -13.75 -25.47 -15.95
N PRO A 298 -14.05 -26.78 -15.87
CA PRO A 298 -15.40 -27.27 -15.55
C PRO A 298 -15.88 -26.91 -14.14
N GLY A 299 -14.99 -26.74 -13.16
CA GLY A 299 -15.34 -26.31 -11.81
C GLY A 299 -15.85 -24.87 -11.78
N MET A 300 -15.37 -24.01 -12.69
CA MET A 300 -15.85 -22.64 -12.86
C MET A 300 -16.92 -22.49 -13.95
N GLY A 301 -17.10 -23.47 -14.83
CA GLY A 301 -17.95 -23.36 -16.02
C GLY A 301 -17.37 -22.44 -17.08
N MET A 302 -16.04 -22.34 -17.15
CA MET A 302 -15.30 -21.40 -17.99
C MET A 302 -14.31 -22.13 -18.90
N ARG A 303 -13.68 -21.38 -19.80
CA ARG A 303 -12.49 -21.77 -20.55
C ARG A 303 -11.39 -20.75 -20.30
N LEU A 304 -10.15 -21.22 -20.23
CA LEU A 304 -8.95 -20.41 -20.17
C LEU A 304 -8.15 -20.63 -21.44
N ALA A 305 -7.85 -19.56 -22.15
CA ALA A 305 -6.97 -19.61 -23.31
C ALA A 305 -5.69 -18.82 -23.09
N GLU A 306 -4.60 -19.39 -23.57
CA GLU A 306 -3.30 -18.75 -23.69
C GLU A 306 -3.17 -18.25 -25.13
N VAL A 307 -2.90 -16.96 -25.30
CA VAL A 307 -2.69 -16.36 -26.61
C VAL A 307 -1.26 -15.84 -26.69
N ALA A 308 -0.55 -16.28 -27.73
CA ALA A 308 0.76 -15.75 -28.07
C ALA A 308 0.55 -14.44 -28.83
N ALA A 309 0.99 -13.31 -28.27
CA ALA A 309 1.10 -12.06 -29.00
C ALA A 309 2.49 -11.45 -28.82
N PRO A 310 3.01 -10.71 -29.81
CA PRO A 310 4.24 -9.95 -29.64
C PRO A 310 4.10 -8.95 -28.50
N SER A 311 5.17 -8.70 -27.74
CA SER A 311 5.22 -7.68 -26.68
C SER A 311 4.83 -6.25 -27.13
N SER A 312 4.83 -5.96 -28.43
CA SER A 312 4.37 -4.69 -29.03
C SER A 312 2.84 -4.57 -29.20
N PHE A 313 2.06 -5.55 -28.74
CA PHE A 313 0.61 -5.59 -28.90
C PHE A 313 -0.11 -4.87 -27.74
N ASP A 314 -0.96 -3.89 -28.05
CA ASP A 314 -1.70 -3.08 -27.05
C ASP A 314 -2.81 -3.90 -26.36
N ILE A 315 -2.56 -4.34 -25.13
CA ILE A 315 -3.49 -5.13 -24.32
C ILE A 315 -4.79 -4.39 -24.01
N SER A 316 -4.75 -3.06 -23.86
CA SER A 316 -5.93 -2.26 -23.54
C SER A 316 -6.94 -2.29 -24.69
N ARG A 317 -6.46 -2.23 -25.94
CA ARG A 317 -7.32 -2.36 -27.12
C ARG A 317 -7.92 -3.75 -27.28
N VAL A 318 -7.15 -4.81 -27.03
CA VAL A 318 -7.64 -6.18 -27.11
C VAL A 318 -8.68 -6.45 -26.03
N ARG A 319 -8.38 -6.06 -24.79
CA ARG A 319 -9.31 -6.13 -23.67
C ARG A 319 -10.60 -5.40 -23.98
N GLN A 320 -10.50 -4.17 -24.49
CA GLN A 320 -11.67 -3.39 -24.89
C GLN A 320 -12.45 -4.10 -26.00
N GLY A 321 -11.79 -4.62 -27.03
CA GLY A 321 -12.44 -5.38 -28.09
C GLY A 321 -13.17 -6.63 -27.59
N VAL A 322 -12.56 -7.41 -26.69
CA VAL A 322 -13.22 -8.58 -26.07
C VAL A 322 -14.41 -8.13 -25.22
N ILE A 323 -14.26 -7.09 -24.39
CA ILE A 323 -15.35 -6.53 -23.58
C ILE A 323 -16.48 -5.99 -24.46
N ASP A 324 -16.19 -5.33 -25.57
CA ASP A 324 -17.19 -4.78 -26.49
C ASP A 324 -18.01 -5.89 -27.15
N ILE A 325 -17.41 -7.05 -27.44
CA ILE A 325 -18.08 -8.18 -28.09
C ILE A 325 -18.96 -8.95 -27.11
N VAL A 326 -18.49 -9.19 -25.87
CA VAL A 326 -19.15 -10.14 -24.96
C VAL A 326 -19.56 -9.59 -23.60
N GLY A 327 -19.16 -8.38 -23.25
CA GLY A 327 -19.43 -7.74 -21.96
C GLY A 327 -18.46 -8.20 -20.86
N LYS A 328 -18.15 -7.28 -19.93
CA LYS A 328 -17.18 -7.47 -18.84
C LYS A 328 -17.50 -8.66 -17.92
N GLU A 329 -18.77 -9.04 -17.78
CA GLU A 329 -19.16 -10.12 -16.86
C GLU A 329 -18.82 -11.53 -17.38
N ARG A 330 -18.60 -11.67 -18.71
CA ARG A 330 -18.48 -12.96 -19.40
C ARG A 330 -17.06 -13.30 -19.83
N ALA A 331 -16.14 -12.35 -19.77
CA ALA A 331 -14.75 -12.53 -20.14
C ALA A 331 -13.82 -11.58 -19.38
N GLU A 332 -12.68 -12.10 -18.95
CA GLU A 332 -11.57 -11.33 -18.40
C GLU A 332 -10.30 -11.58 -19.24
N VAL A 333 -9.50 -10.51 -19.39
CA VAL A 333 -8.26 -10.51 -20.18
C VAL A 333 -7.15 -9.83 -19.39
N ASP A 334 -6.02 -10.52 -19.20
CA ASP A 334 -4.86 -10.01 -18.47
C ASP A 334 -3.57 -10.77 -18.86
N LEU A 335 -2.42 -10.24 -18.43
CA LEU A 335 -1.11 -10.87 -18.60
C LEU A 335 -0.92 -12.06 -17.66
N ASN A 336 -0.06 -13.00 -18.05
CA ASN A 336 0.35 -14.10 -17.20
C ASN A 336 1.40 -13.64 -16.18
N HIS A 337 0.97 -13.37 -14.95
CA HIS A 337 1.81 -12.85 -13.86
C HIS A 337 2.45 -13.98 -13.04
N ILE A 338 3.52 -13.62 -12.33
CA ILE A 338 4.32 -14.51 -11.48
C ILE A 338 4.13 -14.16 -9.99
N TYR A 339 3.75 -15.17 -9.23
CA TYR A 339 3.59 -15.16 -7.78
C TYR A 339 4.74 -15.91 -7.12
N THR A 340 5.13 -15.47 -5.92
CA THR A 340 6.22 -16.08 -5.15
C THR A 340 5.69 -16.60 -3.81
N ALA A 341 6.34 -17.62 -3.25
CA ALA A 341 6.18 -17.97 -1.85
C ALA A 341 6.88 -16.87 -1.04
N GLY A 342 6.20 -16.23 -0.09
CA GLY A 342 6.80 -15.18 0.71
C GLY A 342 8.03 -15.70 1.48
N ASP A 343 9.09 -14.90 1.56
CA ASP A 343 10.31 -15.28 2.27
C ASP A 343 9.98 -15.66 3.73
N SER A 344 10.16 -16.94 4.05
CA SER A 344 9.99 -17.44 5.41
C SER A 344 11.30 -17.29 6.16
N VAL A 345 11.22 -16.77 7.38
CA VAL A 345 12.38 -16.73 8.26
C VAL A 345 12.49 -18.07 8.97
N ASP A 346 13.50 -18.86 8.61
CA ASP A 346 13.87 -20.07 9.33
C ASP A 346 14.34 -19.71 10.74
N ALA A 347 13.69 -20.28 11.75
CA ALA A 347 14.18 -20.17 13.10
C ALA A 347 15.39 -21.10 13.27
N PRO A 348 16.48 -20.65 13.92
CA PRO A 348 17.70 -21.46 14.11
C PRO A 348 17.51 -22.68 15.06
N TYR A 349 16.30 -22.91 15.57
CA TYR A 349 16.00 -23.98 16.53
C TYR A 349 14.83 -24.85 16.06
N SER A 350 14.97 -26.17 16.20
CA SER A 350 13.90 -27.17 16.02
C SER A 350 12.83 -27.14 17.13
N GLU A 351 12.83 -26.12 17.99
CA GLU A 351 11.94 -25.94 19.15
C GLU A 351 10.82 -24.94 18.83
N GLY A 352 10.22 -25.05 17.64
CA GLY A 352 9.02 -24.29 17.31
C GLY A 352 7.83 -24.68 18.19
N ILE A 353 6.82 -23.81 18.24
CA ILE A 353 5.55 -24.07 18.91
C ILE A 353 4.71 -24.98 17.99
N SER A 354 4.18 -26.08 18.52
CA SER A 354 3.28 -26.93 17.74
C SER A 354 1.97 -26.19 17.42
N PRO A 355 1.31 -26.49 16.28
CA PRO A 355 0.10 -25.77 15.90
C PRO A 355 -0.97 -25.71 17.00
N ARG A 356 -1.21 -26.85 17.67
CA ARG A 356 -2.20 -26.93 18.75
C ARG A 356 -1.80 -26.22 20.04
N ALA A 357 -0.50 -25.99 20.25
CA ALA A 357 -0.02 -25.17 21.36
C ALA A 357 -0.11 -23.68 21.06
N ALA A 358 0.01 -23.29 19.78
CA ALA A 358 -0.09 -21.89 19.35
C ALA A 358 -1.51 -21.34 19.52
N ILE A 359 -2.53 -22.16 19.22
CA ILE A 359 -3.93 -21.85 19.56
C ILE A 359 -4.73 -23.14 19.75
N SER A 360 -5.62 -23.14 20.76
CA SER A 360 -6.44 -24.29 21.08
C SER A 360 -7.69 -24.35 20.21
N PHE A 361 -7.87 -25.47 19.50
CA PHE A 361 -9.10 -25.79 18.78
C PHE A 361 -10.05 -26.65 19.64
N PRO A 362 -11.37 -26.56 19.44
CA PRO A 362 -12.32 -27.48 20.08
C PRO A 362 -12.05 -28.93 19.66
N ALA A 363 -12.25 -29.87 20.61
CA ALA A 363 -11.88 -31.27 20.43
C ALA A 363 -12.68 -32.02 19.35
N ASP A 364 -13.80 -31.48 18.88
CA ASP A 364 -14.62 -32.07 17.83
C ASP A 364 -13.90 -32.10 16.47
N ILE A 365 -13.00 -31.14 16.21
CA ILE A 365 -12.24 -31.06 14.95
C ILE A 365 -11.41 -32.31 14.69
N ASP A 366 -10.99 -33.03 15.75
CA ASP A 366 -10.21 -34.27 15.67
C ASP A 366 -10.98 -35.41 14.97
N ALA A 367 -12.32 -35.35 15.03
CA ALA A 367 -13.20 -36.34 14.42
C ALA A 367 -13.75 -35.88 13.05
N MET A 368 -13.62 -34.60 12.71
CA MET A 368 -14.22 -34.00 11.53
C MET A 368 -13.47 -34.36 10.25
N SER A 369 -14.23 -34.69 9.21
CA SER A 369 -13.68 -34.85 7.86
C SER A 369 -13.90 -33.56 7.08
N LEU A 370 -13.05 -32.57 7.36
CA LEU A 370 -13.05 -31.27 6.69
C LEU A 370 -12.47 -31.39 5.28
N ARG A 371 -13.02 -30.68 4.29
CA ARG A 371 -12.53 -30.68 2.91
C ARG A 371 -11.81 -29.37 2.64
N ILE A 372 -10.47 -29.39 2.71
CA ILE A 372 -9.64 -28.19 2.63
C ILE A 372 -8.81 -28.27 1.35
N GLY A 373 -8.99 -27.30 0.46
CA GLY A 373 -8.12 -27.04 -0.68
C GLY A 373 -6.89 -26.27 -0.25
N MET A 374 -5.77 -26.55 -0.89
CA MET A 374 -4.48 -25.90 -0.62
C MET A 374 -3.79 -25.60 -1.94
N ILE A 375 -3.44 -24.34 -2.17
CA ILE A 375 -2.63 -23.91 -3.31
C ILE A 375 -1.26 -23.50 -2.78
N ASP A 376 -0.23 -24.29 -3.11
CA ASP A 376 1.12 -24.13 -2.57
C ASP A 376 2.14 -24.84 -3.48
N SER A 377 3.32 -25.14 -2.93
CA SER A 377 4.34 -26.02 -3.49
C SER A 377 3.96 -27.48 -3.23
N SER A 378 4.76 -28.41 -3.76
CA SER A 378 4.44 -29.84 -3.65
C SER A 378 4.53 -30.35 -2.21
N VAL A 379 3.85 -31.47 -1.94
CA VAL A 379 3.77 -32.06 -0.59
C VAL A 379 4.51 -33.39 -0.56
N ASP A 380 5.46 -33.54 0.36
CA ASP A 380 6.07 -34.82 0.68
C ASP A 380 5.10 -35.69 1.51
N THR A 381 4.19 -36.36 0.79
CA THR A 381 3.23 -37.31 1.38
C THR A 381 3.90 -38.55 1.99
N SER A 382 5.20 -38.75 1.73
CA SER A 382 5.98 -39.83 2.35
C SER A 382 6.56 -39.43 3.71
N HIS A 383 6.42 -38.18 4.15
CA HIS A 383 6.86 -37.75 5.47
C HIS A 383 6.14 -38.56 6.58
N PRO A 384 6.82 -39.09 7.61
CA PRO A 384 6.20 -39.91 8.65
C PRO A 384 4.94 -39.30 9.29
N SER A 385 4.92 -37.99 9.54
CA SER A 385 3.77 -37.26 10.09
C SER A 385 2.57 -37.13 9.15
N LEU A 386 2.75 -37.34 7.84
CA LEU A 386 1.75 -37.19 6.80
C LEU A 386 1.32 -38.51 6.15
N ARG A 387 2.04 -39.61 6.37
CA ARG A 387 1.75 -40.93 5.75
C ARG A 387 0.34 -41.46 6.02
N THR A 388 -0.26 -41.06 7.14
CA THR A 388 -1.62 -41.45 7.57
C THR A 388 -2.65 -40.36 7.29
N ALA A 389 -2.23 -39.18 6.85
CA ALA A 389 -3.11 -38.07 6.50
C ALA A 389 -3.77 -38.31 5.13
N SER A 390 -4.99 -37.80 4.96
CA SER A 390 -5.71 -37.91 3.68
C SER A 390 -5.33 -36.75 2.76
N ILE A 391 -4.22 -36.89 2.03
CA ILE A 391 -3.72 -35.87 1.10
C ILE A 391 -3.92 -36.32 -0.35
N HIS A 392 -4.69 -35.54 -1.10
CA HIS A 392 -4.89 -35.69 -2.54
C HIS A 392 -4.05 -34.63 -3.25
N ALA A 393 -2.85 -34.98 -3.71
CA ALA A 393 -1.94 -34.04 -4.35
C ALA A 393 -2.05 -34.08 -5.88
N ARG A 394 -2.00 -32.91 -6.53
CA ARG A 394 -1.94 -32.76 -7.99
C ARG A 394 -1.04 -31.59 -8.37
N SER A 395 -0.18 -31.76 -9.37
CA SER A 395 0.64 -30.67 -9.91
C SER A 395 -0.05 -29.94 -11.07
N PHE A 396 0.16 -28.63 -11.12
CA PHE A 396 -0.27 -27.72 -12.19
C PHE A 396 0.92 -26.97 -12.82
N THR A 397 2.15 -27.34 -12.45
CA THR A 397 3.37 -26.85 -13.08
C THR A 397 3.59 -27.47 -14.46
N ARG A 398 4.61 -27.00 -15.18
CA ARG A 398 5.05 -27.68 -16.42
C ARG A 398 5.48 -29.13 -16.11
N GLU A 399 5.31 -30.03 -17.07
CA GLU A 399 5.52 -31.49 -16.87
C GLU A 399 6.92 -31.84 -16.36
N ASP A 400 7.95 -31.12 -16.83
CA ASP A 400 9.35 -31.33 -16.45
C ASP A 400 9.88 -30.32 -15.43
N ALA A 401 8.99 -29.51 -14.83
CA ALA A 401 9.40 -28.50 -13.86
C ALA A 401 9.90 -29.14 -12.57
N SER A 402 11.00 -28.61 -12.04
CA SER A 402 11.43 -28.90 -10.67
C SER A 402 10.47 -28.23 -9.70
N THR A 403 9.79 -29.03 -8.87
CA THR A 403 8.82 -28.53 -7.89
C THR A 403 9.45 -28.49 -6.51
N PRO A 404 9.46 -27.32 -5.83
CA PRO A 404 9.83 -27.26 -4.42
C PRO A 404 8.80 -28.00 -3.58
N ASN A 405 9.21 -28.49 -2.41
CA ASN A 405 8.33 -29.28 -1.53
C ASN A 405 8.40 -28.88 -0.05
N PHE A 406 9.24 -27.91 0.32
CA PHE A 406 9.43 -27.53 1.72
C PHE A 406 8.16 -26.87 2.30
N HIS A 407 7.70 -25.81 1.66
CA HIS A 407 6.58 -24.99 2.16
C HIS A 407 5.25 -25.76 2.12
N GLY A 408 4.99 -26.51 1.05
CA GLY A 408 3.76 -27.29 0.90
C GLY A 408 3.70 -28.43 1.93
N THR A 409 4.82 -29.08 2.20
CA THR A 409 4.90 -30.08 3.29
C THR A 409 4.65 -29.45 4.65
N ALA A 410 5.20 -28.25 4.90
CA ALA A 410 5.01 -27.53 6.13
C ALA A 410 3.52 -27.23 6.39
N ILE A 411 2.87 -26.55 5.44
CA ILE A 411 1.46 -26.16 5.52
C ILE A 411 0.54 -27.39 5.63
N ALA A 412 0.75 -28.42 4.81
CA ALA A 412 -0.03 -29.65 4.90
C ALA A 412 0.10 -30.33 6.27
N SER A 413 1.28 -30.27 6.90
CA SER A 413 1.51 -30.84 8.23
C SER A 413 0.81 -30.04 9.33
N ILE A 414 0.75 -28.71 9.22
CA ILE A 414 0.01 -27.86 10.15
C ILE A 414 -1.48 -28.21 10.08
N ILE A 415 -2.03 -28.43 8.87
CA ILE A 415 -3.44 -28.78 8.70
C ILE A 415 -3.74 -30.19 9.18
N ALA A 416 -3.05 -31.21 8.65
CA ALA A 416 -3.56 -32.59 8.65
C ALA A 416 -2.60 -33.64 9.21
N ALA A 417 -1.45 -33.27 9.78
CA ALA A 417 -0.57 -34.27 10.37
C ALA A 417 -1.30 -35.10 11.44
N ASN A 418 -1.04 -36.40 11.45
CA ASN A 418 -1.80 -37.35 12.25
C ASN A 418 -0.90 -38.45 12.83
N THR A 419 0.09 -38.04 13.62
CA THR A 419 0.93 -38.95 14.41
C THR A 419 0.87 -38.61 15.89
N SER A 420 1.22 -39.57 16.74
CA SER A 420 1.12 -39.43 18.20
C SER A 420 2.02 -38.34 18.77
N ASP A 421 3.13 -38.05 18.09
CA ASP A 421 4.15 -37.07 18.45
C ASP A 421 3.94 -35.70 17.79
N TYR A 422 3.15 -35.61 16.72
CA TYR A 422 2.85 -34.37 16.02
C TYR A 422 1.46 -34.42 15.37
N LEU A 423 0.53 -33.62 15.92
CA LEU A 423 -0.83 -33.48 15.43
C LEU A 423 -1.03 -32.12 14.78
N GLY A 424 -1.55 -32.13 13.55
CA GLY A 424 -2.07 -30.95 12.90
C GLY A 424 -3.38 -30.47 13.53
N LEU A 425 -3.93 -29.38 13.01
CA LEU A 425 -5.16 -28.77 13.47
C LEU A 425 -6.36 -29.69 13.29
N ALA A 426 -6.48 -30.33 12.12
CA ALA A 426 -7.56 -31.23 11.75
C ALA A 426 -7.01 -32.57 11.19
N PRO A 427 -6.60 -33.52 12.05
CA PRO A 427 -5.91 -34.76 11.65
C PRO A 427 -6.70 -35.70 10.73
N LYS A 428 -8.02 -35.53 10.62
CA LYS A 428 -8.92 -36.29 9.73
C LYS A 428 -9.42 -35.48 8.53
N ALA A 429 -8.90 -34.28 8.32
CA ALA A 429 -9.20 -33.49 7.14
C ALA A 429 -8.73 -34.22 5.86
N GLN A 430 -9.51 -34.04 4.79
CA GLN A 430 -9.13 -34.35 3.41
C GLN A 430 -8.50 -33.08 2.83
N VAL A 431 -7.19 -33.11 2.63
CA VAL A 431 -6.44 -31.99 2.04
C VAL A 431 -6.26 -32.23 0.55
N TYR A 432 -6.78 -31.33 -0.26
CA TYR A 432 -6.60 -31.31 -1.71
C TYR A 432 -5.47 -30.33 -2.04
N ALA A 433 -4.27 -30.86 -2.26
CA ALA A 433 -3.05 -30.06 -2.43
C ALA A 433 -2.73 -29.84 -3.92
N ALA A 434 -2.94 -28.63 -4.40
CA ALA A 434 -2.59 -28.18 -5.73
C ALA A 434 -1.19 -27.54 -5.72
N SER A 435 -0.23 -28.21 -6.34
CA SER A 435 1.14 -27.70 -6.49
C SER A 435 1.21 -26.76 -7.68
N VAL A 436 1.55 -25.49 -7.44
CA VAL A 436 1.64 -24.43 -8.48
C VAL A 436 3.04 -23.85 -8.64
N PHE A 437 3.92 -24.04 -7.66
CA PHE A 437 5.28 -23.51 -7.70
C PHE A 437 6.23 -24.41 -8.49
N GLU A 438 7.02 -23.77 -9.35
CA GLU A 438 8.18 -24.35 -10.02
C GLU A 438 9.44 -23.53 -9.70
N ARG A 439 10.61 -24.17 -9.79
CA ARG A 439 11.89 -23.48 -9.67
C ARG A 439 12.31 -22.90 -11.01
N ASP A 440 12.49 -21.58 -11.01
CA ASP A 440 13.15 -20.83 -12.07
C ASP A 440 14.60 -20.53 -11.69
N ALA A 441 15.50 -20.57 -12.68
CA ALA A 441 16.93 -20.43 -12.46
C ALA A 441 17.35 -18.99 -12.07
N GLN A 442 16.57 -17.99 -12.45
CA GLN A 442 16.86 -16.57 -12.20
C GLN A 442 15.95 -15.99 -11.13
N ARG A 443 14.69 -16.45 -11.08
CA ARG A 443 13.62 -15.83 -10.28
C ARG A 443 13.21 -16.62 -9.04
N GLY A 444 13.82 -17.78 -8.79
CA GLY A 444 13.52 -18.60 -7.62
C GLY A 444 12.21 -19.38 -7.76
N GLU A 445 11.40 -19.46 -6.71
CA GLU A 445 10.13 -20.22 -6.73
C GLU A 445 9.00 -19.35 -7.33
N ILE A 446 8.49 -19.75 -8.49
CA ILE A 446 7.49 -19.00 -9.25
C ILE A 446 6.21 -19.81 -9.46
N ALA A 447 5.06 -19.15 -9.41
CA ALA A 447 3.77 -19.70 -9.79
C ALA A 447 3.08 -18.75 -10.79
N SER A 448 2.61 -19.29 -11.91
CA SER A 448 1.94 -18.48 -12.95
C SER A 448 0.44 -18.31 -12.68
N THR A 449 -0.16 -17.24 -13.18
CA THR A 449 -1.62 -17.05 -13.15
C THR A 449 -2.36 -18.26 -13.74
N VAL A 450 -1.83 -18.85 -14.83
CA VAL A 450 -2.41 -20.05 -15.45
C VAL A 450 -2.46 -21.22 -14.46
N SER A 451 -1.35 -21.50 -13.77
CA SER A 451 -1.26 -22.58 -12.79
C SER A 451 -2.24 -22.36 -11.64
N LEU A 452 -2.35 -21.11 -11.15
CA LEU A 452 -3.28 -20.72 -10.09
C LEU A 452 -4.75 -20.92 -10.47
N VAL A 453 -5.16 -20.44 -11.65
CA VAL A 453 -6.54 -20.55 -12.13
C VAL A 453 -6.92 -22.02 -12.38
N ARG A 454 -6.02 -22.81 -12.99
CA ARG A 454 -6.23 -24.26 -13.18
C ARG A 454 -6.30 -25.03 -11.85
N ALA A 455 -5.44 -24.66 -10.89
CA ALA A 455 -5.46 -25.24 -9.54
C ALA A 455 -6.79 -24.96 -8.83
N LEU A 456 -7.24 -23.70 -8.85
CA LEU A 456 -8.51 -23.29 -8.25
C LEU A 456 -9.69 -24.05 -8.88
N ASP A 457 -9.73 -24.16 -10.21
CA ASP A 457 -10.76 -24.93 -10.91
C ASP A 457 -10.84 -26.38 -10.42
N TRP A 458 -9.69 -27.04 -10.32
CA TRP A 458 -9.63 -28.41 -9.84
C TRP A 458 -10.09 -28.53 -8.40
N LEU A 459 -9.74 -27.59 -7.52
CA LEU A 459 -10.21 -27.56 -6.14
C LEU A 459 -11.74 -27.42 -6.06
N LEU A 460 -12.33 -26.55 -6.90
CA LEU A 460 -13.78 -26.42 -7.02
C LEU A 460 -14.43 -27.72 -7.51
N SER A 461 -13.84 -28.38 -8.52
CA SER A 461 -14.32 -29.68 -9.01
C SER A 461 -14.23 -30.79 -7.95
N CYS A 462 -13.30 -30.65 -7.00
CA CYS A 462 -13.17 -31.54 -5.86
C CYS A 462 -14.17 -31.21 -4.74
N GLY A 463 -14.95 -30.14 -4.82
CA GLY A 463 -15.94 -29.76 -3.83
C GLY A 463 -15.32 -29.49 -2.45
N VAL A 464 -14.25 -28.69 -2.41
CA VAL A 464 -13.68 -28.20 -1.15
C VAL A 464 -14.55 -27.11 -0.55
N ASP A 465 -14.58 -27.01 0.78
CA ASP A 465 -15.35 -25.97 1.48
C ASP A 465 -14.56 -24.67 1.62
N VAL A 466 -13.23 -24.80 1.70
CA VAL A 466 -12.28 -23.73 1.97
C VAL A 466 -11.01 -23.93 1.15
N VAL A 467 -10.40 -22.85 0.68
CA VAL A 467 -9.09 -22.86 0.00
C VAL A 467 -8.09 -22.03 0.81
N ASN A 468 -6.98 -22.66 1.20
CA ASN A 468 -5.79 -22.03 1.79
C ASN A 468 -4.82 -21.65 0.67
N ILE A 469 -4.48 -20.36 0.56
CA ILE A 469 -3.52 -19.85 -0.43
C ILE A 469 -2.35 -19.19 0.31
N SER A 470 -1.19 -19.83 0.29
CA SER A 470 -0.02 -19.34 1.04
C SER A 470 1.04 -18.74 0.11
N LEU A 471 0.63 -17.78 -0.72
CA LEU A 471 1.49 -17.09 -1.70
C LEU A 471 1.08 -15.62 -1.84
N ALA A 472 1.96 -14.83 -2.45
CA ALA A 472 1.75 -13.40 -2.64
C ALA A 472 2.31 -12.94 -4.01
N GLY A 473 1.66 -11.95 -4.62
CA GLY A 473 2.11 -11.36 -5.87
C GLY A 473 1.27 -10.16 -6.30
N PRO A 474 1.46 -9.70 -7.55
CA PRO A 474 0.78 -8.52 -8.07
C PRO A 474 -0.71 -8.76 -8.30
N PRO A 475 -1.51 -7.68 -8.43
CA PRO A 475 -2.91 -7.79 -8.86
C PRO A 475 -3.00 -8.42 -10.25
N ASN A 476 -4.06 -9.17 -10.48
CA ASN A 476 -4.36 -9.89 -11.71
C ASN A 476 -5.87 -10.12 -11.81
N ARG A 477 -6.49 -9.56 -12.85
CA ARG A 477 -7.94 -9.56 -13.03
C ARG A 477 -8.52 -10.95 -13.26
N LEU A 478 -7.79 -11.81 -13.96
CA LEU A 478 -8.24 -13.19 -14.16
C LEU A 478 -8.30 -13.95 -12.83
N LEU A 479 -7.27 -13.81 -12.00
CA LEU A 479 -7.23 -14.43 -10.70
C LEU A 479 -8.33 -13.86 -9.79
N GLU A 480 -8.50 -12.54 -9.75
CA GLU A 480 -9.58 -11.88 -8.99
C GLU A 480 -10.96 -12.42 -9.38
N ALA A 481 -11.26 -12.48 -10.68
CA ALA A 481 -12.53 -12.99 -11.16
C ALA A 481 -12.73 -14.49 -10.87
N ALA A 482 -11.66 -15.29 -10.93
CA ALA A 482 -11.70 -16.71 -10.58
C ALA A 482 -12.00 -16.92 -9.09
N LEU A 483 -11.35 -16.14 -8.21
CA LEU A 483 -11.57 -16.17 -6.76
C LEU A 483 -12.97 -15.68 -6.39
N ALA A 484 -13.44 -14.59 -7.01
CA ALA A 484 -14.79 -14.09 -6.82
C ALA A 484 -15.85 -15.12 -7.26
N ARG A 485 -15.61 -15.90 -8.32
CA ARG A 485 -16.48 -17.00 -8.74
C ARG A 485 -16.48 -18.15 -7.74
N ALA A 486 -15.31 -18.55 -7.25
CA ALA A 486 -15.19 -19.56 -6.20
C ALA A 486 -15.98 -19.14 -4.92
N GLN A 487 -15.85 -17.88 -4.51
CA GLN A 487 -16.60 -17.30 -3.41
C GLN A 487 -18.12 -17.33 -3.64
N LYS A 488 -18.58 -16.97 -4.86
CA LYS A 488 -20.00 -17.03 -5.23
C LYS A 488 -20.57 -18.45 -5.26
N GLN A 489 -19.74 -19.46 -5.55
CA GLN A 489 -20.10 -20.87 -5.42
C GLN A 489 -20.11 -21.35 -3.95
N GLY A 490 -19.83 -20.43 -3.03
CA GLY A 490 -19.82 -20.68 -1.60
C GLY A 490 -18.55 -21.37 -1.14
N VAL A 491 -17.40 -21.16 -1.75
CA VAL A 491 -16.11 -21.63 -1.22
C VAL A 491 -15.40 -20.47 -0.54
N MET A 492 -14.97 -20.62 0.72
CA MET A 492 -14.22 -19.57 1.40
C MET A 492 -12.75 -19.62 1.00
N ILE A 493 -12.14 -18.46 0.80
CA ILE A 493 -10.74 -18.36 0.37
C ILE A 493 -9.99 -17.56 1.42
N LEU A 494 -8.87 -18.11 1.89
CA LEU A 494 -8.01 -17.44 2.86
C LEU A 494 -6.60 -17.36 2.30
N ALA A 495 -5.98 -16.20 2.40
CA ALA A 495 -4.66 -15.98 1.85
C ALA A 495 -3.73 -15.23 2.80
N ALA A 496 -2.43 -15.45 2.61
CA ALA A 496 -1.38 -14.80 3.39
C ALA A 496 -1.30 -13.31 3.06
N ALA A 497 -1.31 -12.46 4.09
CA ALA A 497 -1.28 -11.01 3.91
C ALA A 497 0.01 -10.46 3.24
N GLY A 498 1.11 -11.22 3.30
CA GLY A 498 2.42 -10.80 2.79
C GLY A 498 3.47 -10.66 3.89
N ASN A 499 4.74 -10.74 3.51
CA ASN A 499 5.90 -10.67 4.41
C ASN A 499 6.89 -9.53 4.04
N GLY A 500 6.42 -8.49 3.35
CA GLY A 500 7.23 -7.34 2.90
C GLY A 500 7.48 -6.28 3.98
N GLY A 501 6.83 -6.38 5.14
CA GLY A 501 6.97 -5.46 6.25
C GLY A 501 5.87 -4.39 6.33
N PRO A 502 5.87 -3.56 7.40
CA PRO A 502 4.79 -2.63 7.71
C PRO A 502 4.47 -1.58 6.63
N MET A 503 5.45 -1.22 5.80
CA MET A 503 5.32 -0.22 4.74
C MET A 503 5.14 -0.84 3.35
N ALA A 504 5.07 -2.17 3.25
CA ALA A 504 4.89 -2.84 1.97
C ALA A 504 3.48 -2.61 1.43
N THR A 505 3.37 -2.45 0.12
CA THR A 505 2.09 -2.33 -0.58
C THR A 505 1.23 -3.59 -0.39
N PRO A 506 -0.10 -3.48 -0.54
CA PRO A 506 -0.99 -4.64 -0.47
C PRO A 506 -0.60 -5.73 -1.47
N MET A 507 -0.60 -6.98 -1.00
CA MET A 507 -0.23 -8.13 -1.81
C MET A 507 -1.44 -9.00 -2.15
N TYR A 508 -1.45 -9.56 -3.36
CA TYR A 508 -2.55 -10.36 -3.89
C TYR A 508 -2.20 -11.85 -3.85
N PRO A 509 -3.17 -12.76 -3.59
CA PRO A 509 -4.60 -12.51 -3.62
C PRO A 509 -5.23 -12.04 -2.30
N ALA A 510 -4.47 -11.88 -1.21
CA ALA A 510 -5.04 -11.48 0.07
C ALA A 510 -5.76 -10.13 0.04
N ALA A 511 -5.28 -9.17 -0.76
CA ALA A 511 -5.90 -7.86 -0.88
C ALA A 511 -7.21 -7.82 -1.69
N TYR A 512 -7.66 -8.93 -2.30
CA TYR A 512 -8.97 -8.95 -2.98
C TYR A 512 -10.12 -9.06 -1.97
N GLU A 513 -11.19 -8.29 -2.16
CA GLU A 513 -12.38 -8.32 -1.27
C GLU A 513 -13.03 -9.71 -1.12
N SER A 514 -12.87 -10.58 -2.13
CA SER A 514 -13.41 -11.94 -2.11
C SER A 514 -12.58 -12.93 -1.26
N VAL A 515 -11.45 -12.48 -0.71
CA VAL A 515 -10.48 -13.29 0.01
C VAL A 515 -10.34 -12.78 1.44
N VAL A 516 -10.25 -13.71 2.39
CA VAL A 516 -9.96 -13.38 3.79
C VAL A 516 -8.44 -13.22 3.95
N ALA A 517 -7.97 -12.00 4.19
CA ALA A 517 -6.57 -11.70 4.39
C ALA A 517 -6.12 -12.06 5.82
N VAL A 518 -5.16 -12.97 5.93
CA VAL A 518 -4.67 -13.47 7.22
C VAL A 518 -3.25 -12.96 7.51
N THR A 519 -3.11 -12.21 8.60
CA THR A 519 -1.82 -11.77 9.15
C THR A 519 -1.32 -12.73 10.23
N ALA A 520 -0.02 -12.65 10.56
CA ALA A 520 0.63 -13.53 11.52
C ALA A 520 0.90 -12.83 12.85
N VAL A 521 0.68 -13.56 13.95
CA VAL A 521 1.11 -13.16 15.30
C VAL A 521 1.97 -14.23 15.96
N ASP A 522 2.73 -13.82 16.97
CA ASP A 522 3.42 -14.72 17.88
C ASP A 522 2.51 -15.21 19.03
N ALA A 523 3.07 -16.05 19.91
CA ALA A 523 2.35 -16.61 21.05
C ALA A 523 1.88 -15.58 22.09
N LEU A 524 2.44 -14.35 22.06
CA LEU A 524 2.02 -13.24 22.90
C LEU A 524 0.96 -12.36 22.21
N GLY A 525 0.56 -12.71 20.99
CA GLY A 525 -0.37 -11.93 20.17
C GLY A 525 0.28 -10.71 19.52
N LYS A 526 1.61 -10.61 19.49
CA LYS A 526 2.30 -9.53 18.79
C LYS A 526 2.39 -9.83 17.30
N VAL A 527 2.06 -8.85 16.46
CA VAL A 527 2.18 -8.97 15.00
C VAL A 527 3.60 -9.37 14.56
N PHE A 528 3.67 -10.25 13.58
CA PHE A 528 4.92 -10.66 12.95
C PHE A 528 5.61 -9.44 12.33
N ARG A 529 6.89 -9.25 12.65
CA ARG A 529 7.64 -8.02 12.30
C ARG A 529 7.67 -7.71 10.80
N LEU A 530 7.59 -8.74 9.95
CA LEU A 530 7.61 -8.60 8.50
C LEU A 530 6.21 -8.68 7.89
N ALA A 531 5.13 -8.83 8.67
CA ALA A 531 3.79 -8.83 8.10
C ALA A 531 3.45 -7.48 7.47
N ASN A 532 2.84 -7.52 6.29
CA ASN A 532 2.25 -6.34 5.66
C ASN A 532 1.12 -5.78 6.54
N ARG A 533 0.84 -4.49 6.37
CA ARG A 533 -0.23 -3.77 7.05
C ARG A 533 -1.13 -3.08 6.03
N GLY A 534 -2.40 -2.88 6.40
CA GLY A 534 -3.32 -2.10 5.59
C GLY A 534 -4.78 -2.48 5.80
N LYS A 535 -5.66 -1.65 5.23
CA LYS A 535 -7.13 -1.79 5.33
C LYS A 535 -7.71 -3.08 4.76
N TYR A 536 -6.91 -3.87 4.04
CA TYR A 536 -7.32 -5.14 3.47
C TYR A 536 -7.23 -6.31 4.46
N LEU A 537 -6.58 -6.15 5.62
CA LEU A 537 -6.46 -7.24 6.60
C LEU A 537 -7.80 -7.62 7.24
N ASP A 538 -8.03 -8.92 7.41
CA ASP A 538 -9.26 -9.43 8.03
C ASP A 538 -9.01 -10.10 9.37
N LEU A 539 -8.02 -10.98 9.48
CA LEU A 539 -7.82 -11.79 10.69
C LEU A 539 -6.35 -11.95 11.01
N ALA A 540 -6.03 -11.97 12.30
CA ALA A 540 -4.74 -12.40 12.80
C ALA A 540 -4.80 -13.88 13.23
N ALA A 541 -3.75 -14.65 12.95
CA ALA A 541 -3.62 -16.01 13.45
C ALA A 541 -2.15 -16.34 13.78
N PRO A 542 -1.88 -17.40 14.57
CA PRO A 542 -0.50 -17.75 14.92
C PRO A 542 0.31 -18.10 13.67
N GLY A 543 1.44 -17.41 13.47
CA GLY A 543 2.30 -17.60 12.30
C GLY A 543 3.79 -17.40 12.57
N VAL A 544 4.20 -17.21 13.83
CA VAL A 544 5.61 -17.02 14.21
C VAL A 544 6.14 -18.24 14.97
N SER A 545 7.30 -18.75 14.53
CA SER A 545 8.00 -19.90 15.12
C SER A 545 7.14 -21.17 15.19
N LEU A 546 6.38 -21.46 14.14
CA LEU A 546 5.54 -22.65 14.08
C LEU A 546 6.36 -23.89 13.72
N LEU A 547 6.27 -24.92 14.54
CA LEU A 547 6.83 -26.24 14.25
C LEU A 547 6.03 -26.90 13.13
N HIS A 548 6.72 -27.46 12.13
CA HIS A 548 6.10 -28.19 11.03
C HIS A 548 7.00 -29.30 10.49
N ALA A 549 6.42 -30.23 9.72
CA ALA A 549 7.18 -31.27 9.04
C ALA A 549 8.11 -30.64 7.98
N ARG A 550 9.32 -31.19 7.87
CA ARG A 550 10.30 -30.82 6.83
C ARG A 550 10.31 -31.90 5.76
N ALA A 551 10.19 -31.52 4.49
CA ALA A 551 10.29 -32.45 3.38
C ALA A 551 11.61 -33.24 3.43
N GLY A 552 11.54 -34.55 3.15
CA GLY A 552 12.67 -35.47 3.31
C GLY A 552 12.86 -36.00 4.74
N GLY A 553 12.12 -35.50 5.72
CA GLY A 553 12.08 -36.01 7.10
C GLY A 553 12.44 -34.96 8.15
N GLY A 554 11.97 -35.21 9.37
CA GLY A 554 12.23 -34.37 10.54
C GLY A 554 11.30 -33.16 10.61
N PHE A 555 11.66 -32.20 11.47
CA PHE A 555 10.86 -31.01 11.71
C PHE A 555 11.71 -29.75 11.55
N ALA A 556 11.06 -28.65 11.23
CA ALA A 556 11.63 -27.32 11.21
C ALA A 556 10.65 -26.34 11.88
N ALA A 557 11.13 -25.13 12.15
CA ALA A 557 10.29 -24.06 12.65
C ALA A 557 10.50 -22.81 11.79
N SER A 558 9.39 -22.23 11.33
CA SER A 558 9.41 -21.10 10.41
C SER A 558 8.38 -20.05 10.82
N SER A 559 8.55 -18.83 10.33
CA SER A 559 7.66 -17.69 10.60
C SER A 559 7.22 -17.01 9.31
N GLY A 560 5.96 -16.63 9.24
CA GLY A 560 5.36 -15.93 8.10
C GLY A 560 3.84 -15.91 8.14
N THR A 561 3.24 -14.98 7.41
CA THR A 561 1.78 -14.92 7.23
C THR A 561 1.23 -16.19 6.57
N SER A 562 2.03 -16.84 5.72
CA SER A 562 1.72 -18.15 5.12
C SER A 562 1.44 -19.26 6.15
N PHE A 563 2.10 -19.23 7.31
CA PHE A 563 1.91 -20.20 8.40
C PHE A 563 0.68 -19.91 9.26
N ALA A 564 0.11 -18.70 9.16
CA ALA A 564 -1.10 -18.28 9.86
C ALA A 564 -2.38 -18.71 9.13
N VAL A 565 -2.38 -18.69 7.79
CA VAL A 565 -3.52 -19.08 6.94
C VAL A 565 -4.14 -20.44 7.30
N PRO A 566 -3.35 -21.51 7.60
CA PRO A 566 -3.90 -22.83 7.94
C PRO A 566 -4.82 -22.84 9.16
N PHE A 567 -4.56 -21.96 10.13
CA PHE A 567 -5.39 -21.81 11.32
C PHE A 567 -6.77 -21.27 10.97
N ALA A 568 -6.79 -20.17 10.21
CA ALA A 568 -8.03 -19.57 9.74
C ALA A 568 -8.79 -20.53 8.81
N ALA A 569 -8.09 -21.26 7.93
CA ALA A 569 -8.70 -22.24 7.04
C ALA A 569 -9.35 -23.41 7.79
N ALA A 570 -8.68 -23.94 8.82
CA ALA A 570 -9.24 -25.00 9.67
C ALA A 570 -10.47 -24.52 10.45
N ALA A 571 -10.44 -23.30 10.99
CA ALA A 571 -11.57 -22.72 11.70
C ALA A 571 -12.77 -22.45 10.77
N ALA A 572 -12.52 -21.87 9.59
CA ALA A 572 -13.53 -21.66 8.55
C ALA A 572 -14.18 -22.98 8.12
N ALA A 573 -13.38 -24.02 7.86
CA ALA A 573 -13.88 -25.32 7.42
C ALA A 573 -14.71 -26.01 8.53
N ARG A 574 -14.29 -25.90 9.80
CA ARG A 574 -15.07 -26.38 10.95
C ARG A 574 -16.43 -25.69 11.02
N LEU A 575 -16.46 -24.36 10.96
CA LEU A 575 -17.70 -23.58 11.02
C LEU A 575 -18.66 -23.92 9.88
N ARG A 576 -18.14 -24.08 8.65
CA ARG A 576 -18.94 -24.50 7.50
C ARG A 576 -19.57 -25.87 7.65
N GLN A 577 -18.86 -26.82 8.27
CA GLN A 577 -19.39 -28.16 8.53
C GLN A 577 -20.44 -28.15 9.65
N LEU A 578 -20.26 -27.32 10.68
CA LEU A 578 -21.21 -27.20 11.80
C LEU A 578 -22.48 -26.43 11.44
N GLN A 579 -22.34 -25.40 10.59
CA GLN A 579 -23.45 -24.53 10.18
C GLN A 579 -23.54 -24.45 8.64
N PRO A 580 -23.97 -25.53 7.96
CA PRO A 580 -24.16 -25.49 6.51
C PRO A 580 -25.15 -24.38 6.12
N GLY A 581 -24.71 -23.41 5.32
CA GLY A 581 -25.51 -22.25 4.89
C GLY A 581 -25.54 -21.08 5.89
N GLY A 582 -24.87 -21.18 7.04
CA GLY A 582 -24.61 -20.06 7.94
C GLY A 582 -23.53 -19.12 7.40
N ASN A 583 -23.48 -17.88 7.91
CA ASN A 583 -22.44 -16.92 7.55
C ASN A 583 -21.15 -17.18 8.36
N ALA A 584 -20.43 -18.24 7.99
CA ALA A 584 -19.19 -18.65 8.67
C ALA A 584 -18.15 -17.50 8.73
N LEU A 585 -18.11 -16.64 7.72
CA LEU A 585 -17.21 -15.49 7.69
C LEU A 585 -17.53 -14.48 8.80
N GLN A 586 -18.79 -14.10 8.92
CA GLN A 586 -19.24 -13.20 9.97
C GLN A 586 -18.97 -13.79 11.37
N ILE A 587 -19.18 -15.08 11.56
CA ILE A 587 -18.88 -15.76 12.84
C ILE A 587 -17.37 -15.71 13.15
N LEU A 588 -16.51 -15.89 12.15
CA LEU A 588 -15.05 -15.74 12.34
C LEU A 588 -14.69 -14.34 12.80
N TYR A 589 -15.28 -13.30 12.19
CA TYR A 589 -15.00 -11.91 12.51
C TYR A 589 -15.53 -11.52 13.89
N GLU A 590 -16.79 -11.85 14.20
CA GLU A 590 -17.42 -11.51 15.48
C GLU A 590 -16.81 -12.26 16.67
N SER A 591 -16.23 -13.44 16.43
CA SER A 591 -15.58 -14.22 17.48
C SER A 591 -14.11 -13.92 17.65
N ALA A 592 -13.49 -13.19 16.73
CA ALA A 592 -12.10 -12.81 16.82
C ALA A 592 -11.86 -11.98 18.10
N ARG A 593 -10.75 -12.28 18.78
CA ARG A 593 -10.32 -11.51 19.94
C ARG A 593 -9.58 -10.28 19.44
N ASP A 594 -10.21 -9.14 19.57
CA ASP A 594 -9.65 -7.83 19.24
C ASP A 594 -8.24 -7.65 19.85
N LEU A 595 -7.31 -7.17 19.03
CA LEU A 595 -5.92 -6.91 19.38
C LEU A 595 -5.53 -5.53 18.82
N GLY A 596 -4.81 -4.74 19.61
CA GLY A 596 -4.40 -3.41 19.18
C GLY A 596 -5.48 -2.35 19.45
N PRO A 597 -5.65 -1.35 18.56
CA PRO A 597 -6.72 -0.37 18.67
C PRO A 597 -8.11 -1.02 18.65
N PRO A 598 -9.10 -0.51 19.40
CA PRO A 598 -10.44 -1.10 19.42
C PRO A 598 -11.09 -1.17 18.03
N GLY A 599 -11.65 -2.33 17.69
CA GLY A 599 -12.34 -2.57 16.42
C GLY A 599 -11.43 -3.09 15.32
N ARG A 600 -11.89 -3.03 14.07
CA ARG A 600 -11.08 -3.49 12.93
C ARG A 600 -9.95 -2.51 12.63
N ASP A 601 -8.72 -3.00 12.57
CA ASP A 601 -7.53 -2.17 12.34
C ASP A 601 -6.61 -2.72 11.21
N GLU A 602 -5.62 -1.91 10.81
CA GLU A 602 -4.71 -2.22 9.70
C GLU A 602 -3.53 -3.13 10.07
N ILE A 603 -3.46 -3.58 11.33
CA ILE A 603 -2.39 -4.44 11.88
C ILE A 603 -2.94 -5.84 12.16
N TYR A 604 -4.12 -5.96 12.78
CA TYR A 604 -4.71 -7.23 13.20
C TYR A 604 -6.05 -7.57 12.51
N GLY A 605 -6.60 -6.67 11.69
CA GLY A 605 -7.93 -6.87 11.11
C GLY A 605 -8.99 -6.86 12.20
N TYR A 606 -9.90 -7.83 12.22
CA TYR A 606 -10.87 -8.04 13.31
C TYR A 606 -10.24 -8.63 14.59
N GLY A 607 -8.94 -8.90 14.58
CA GLY A 607 -8.20 -9.44 15.72
C GLY A 607 -7.78 -10.90 15.57
N LEU A 608 -7.33 -11.48 16.67
CA LEU A 608 -6.87 -12.87 16.72
C LEU A 608 -8.04 -13.84 16.56
N LEU A 609 -7.94 -14.71 15.56
CA LEU A 609 -8.83 -15.84 15.32
C LEU A 609 -9.21 -16.55 16.63
N SER A 610 -10.50 -16.83 16.79
CA SER A 610 -11.01 -17.62 17.90
C SER A 610 -11.69 -18.89 17.39
N PRO A 611 -11.07 -20.07 17.53
CA PRO A 611 -11.63 -21.33 17.06
C PRO A 611 -12.88 -21.80 17.85
N SER A 612 -13.26 -21.09 18.91
CA SER A 612 -14.19 -21.55 19.95
C SER A 612 -15.65 -21.07 19.81
N SER A 613 -16.02 -20.43 18.70
CA SER A 613 -17.40 -19.97 18.48
C SER A 613 -18.36 -21.11 18.08
N THR A 614 -19.32 -21.33 18.99
CA THR A 614 -20.49 -22.24 19.08
C THR A 614 -20.27 -23.76 18.97
#